data_AF-A0A9E2GWK8-F1
#
_entry.id   AF-A0A9E2GWK8-F1
#
_cell.length_a   1.000
_cell.length_b   1.000
_cell.length_c   1.000
_cell.angle_alpha   90.00
_cell.angle_beta   90.00
_cell.angle_gamma   90.00
#
_symmetry.space_group_name_H-M   'P 1'
#
loop_
_entity.id
_entity.type
_entity.pdbx_description
1 polymer ?
#
loop_
_entity_poly.entity_id
_entity_poly.type
_entity_poly.pdbx_seq_one_letter_code
_entity_poly.pdbx_strand_id
1 'polypeptide(L)'
;MKPEAPGVPVEAGAPFTVESVGSDQLVRLHFFVPRAAVSTTRFILEGYDHLGVQTSEPGSSHVTWTVPAALRADAEALLADLLTRLR
;
A
#
# COMPACT_ATOMS: atom_id res chain seq x y z
N MET A 1 27.50 -5.88 19.03
CA MET A 1 26.20 -5.96 18.35
C MET A 1 26.35 -5.29 17.00
N LYS A 2 26.11 -6.02 15.91
CA LYS A 2 26.23 -5.52 14.53
C LYS A 2 24.86 -4.97 14.13
N PRO A 3 24.73 -3.73 13.63
CA PRO A 3 23.46 -3.26 13.11
C PRO A 3 23.15 -4.00 11.80
N GLU A 4 22.01 -4.67 11.80
CA GLU A 4 21.40 -5.31 10.64
C GLU A 4 21.12 -4.25 9.55
N ALA A 5 21.34 -4.62 8.29
CA ALA A 5 21.44 -3.68 7.18
C ALA A 5 20.15 -2.86 6.98
N PRO A 6 20.26 -1.57 6.58
CA PRO A 6 19.09 -0.77 6.25
C PRO A 6 18.38 -1.36 5.03
N GLY A 7 17.04 -1.38 5.10
CA GLY A 7 16.14 -1.86 4.05
C GLY A 7 16.51 -1.34 2.67
N VAL A 8 16.25 -2.18 1.67
CA VAL A 8 16.51 -1.94 0.25
C VAL A 8 16.00 -0.55 -0.16
N PRO A 9 16.77 0.25 -0.91
CA PRO A 9 16.32 1.56 -1.36
C PRO A 9 15.11 1.41 -2.30
N VAL A 10 13.97 1.98 -1.90
CA VAL A 10 12.79 2.13 -2.74
C VAL A 10 13.13 3.12 -3.85
N GLU A 11 12.85 2.78 -5.12
CA GLU A 11 13.05 3.70 -6.24
C GLU A 11 12.41 5.06 -5.94
N ALA A 12 13.24 6.11 -5.92
CA ALA A 12 12.80 7.48 -5.69
C ALA A 12 11.85 7.91 -6.83
N GLY A 13 10.54 7.92 -6.56
CA GLY A 13 9.52 8.37 -7.52
C GLY A 13 8.24 7.55 -7.56
N ALA A 14 8.20 6.36 -6.94
CA ALA A 14 6.99 5.57 -6.85
C ALA A 14 5.93 6.29 -5.98
N PRO A 15 4.64 6.30 -6.38
CA PRO A 15 3.58 6.99 -5.63
C PRO A 15 3.19 6.27 -4.31
N PHE A 16 3.89 5.19 -3.97
CA PHE A 16 3.72 4.38 -2.77
C PHE A 16 5.04 3.69 -2.38
N THR A 17 5.13 3.22 -1.13
CA THR A 17 6.22 2.36 -0.65
C THR A 17 5.68 0.97 -0.29
N VAL A 18 6.56 -0.04 -0.27
CA VAL A 18 6.21 -1.43 0.04
C VAL A 18 7.17 -1.98 1.09
N GLU A 19 6.62 -2.60 2.15
CA GLU A 19 7.38 -3.31 3.19
C GLU A 19 6.93 -4.77 3.29
N SER A 20 7.85 -5.70 3.54
CA SER A 20 7.51 -7.08 3.94
C SER A 20 7.02 -7.09 5.39
N VAL A 21 5.98 -7.87 5.67
CA VAL A 21 5.39 -7.99 7.02
C VAL A 21 5.33 -9.44 7.46
N GLY A 22 5.84 -9.74 8.66
CA GLY A 22 5.90 -11.10 9.18
C GLY A 22 6.86 -11.98 8.39
N SER A 23 6.56 -13.26 8.28
CA SER A 23 7.36 -14.31 7.63
C SER A 23 7.53 -14.18 6.09
N ASP A 24 7.64 -12.96 5.55
CA ASP A 24 7.66 -12.61 4.12
C ASP A 24 6.42 -13.06 3.31
N GLN A 25 5.38 -13.54 4.00
CA GLN A 25 4.13 -14.00 3.38
C GLN A 25 3.18 -12.84 3.06
N LEU A 26 3.38 -11.68 3.68
CA LEU A 26 2.57 -10.49 3.49
C LEU A 26 3.45 -9.31 3.07
N VAL A 27 2.90 -8.44 2.26
CA VAL A 27 3.48 -7.12 1.97
C VAL A 27 2.48 -6.04 2.31
N ARG A 28 3.00 -4.90 2.74
CA ARG A 28 2.21 -3.74 3.08
C ARG A 28 2.61 -2.56 2.21
N LEU A 29 1.62 -2.02 1.51
CA LEU A 29 1.75 -0.85 0.67
C LEU A 29 1.32 0.39 1.46
N HIS A 30 2.12 1.44 1.40
CA HIS A 30 1.84 2.73 2.03
C HIS A 30 1.74 3.82 0.98
N PHE A 31 0.65 4.59 1.01
CA PHE A 31 0.42 5.64 0.03
C PHE A 31 -0.47 6.75 0.58
N PHE A 32 -0.43 7.89 -0.10
CA PHE A 32 -1.22 9.06 0.25
C PHE A 32 -2.26 9.34 -0.81
N VAL A 33 -3.46 9.71 -0.37
CA VAL A 33 -4.55 10.21 -1.21
C VAL A 33 -5.12 11.50 -0.65
N PRO A 34 -5.75 12.37 -1.46
CA PRO A 34 -6.47 13.52 -0.93
C PRO A 34 -7.45 13.09 0.15
N ARG A 35 -7.56 13.88 1.24
CA ARG A 35 -8.41 13.52 2.39
C ARG A 35 -9.85 13.19 2.01
N ALA A 36 -10.40 13.93 1.04
CA ALA A 36 -11.76 13.70 0.53
C ALA A 36 -11.92 12.34 -0.19
N ALA A 37 -10.83 11.75 -0.69
CA ALA A 37 -10.83 10.50 -1.43
C ALA A 37 -10.51 9.26 -0.57
N VAL A 38 -10.17 9.42 0.72
CA VAL A 38 -9.77 8.30 1.60
C VAL A 38 -10.87 7.25 1.71
N SER A 39 -12.11 7.67 1.97
CA SER A 39 -13.24 6.74 2.11
C SER A 39 -13.51 5.96 0.82
N THR A 40 -13.52 6.65 -0.32
CA THR A 40 -13.72 6.02 -1.63
C THR A 40 -12.58 5.07 -1.98
N THR A 41 -11.34 5.46 -1.72
CA THR A 41 -10.17 4.61 -1.94
C THR A 41 -10.26 3.33 -1.11
N ARG A 42 -10.60 3.44 0.18
CA ARG A 42 -10.77 2.27 1.04
C ARG A 42 -11.89 1.35 0.58
N PHE A 43 -13.00 1.92 0.13
CA PHE A 43 -14.13 1.15 -0.40
C PHE A 43 -13.73 0.38 -1.68
N ILE A 44 -13.02 1.05 -2.60
CA ILE A 44 -12.53 0.42 -3.83
C ILE A 44 -11.59 -0.75 -3.49
N LEU A 45 -10.62 -0.54 -2.61
CA LEU A 45 -9.65 -1.57 -2.22
C LEU A 45 -10.30 -2.75 -1.50
N GLU A 46 -11.39 -2.53 -0.76
CA GLU A 46 -12.18 -3.61 -0.15
C GLU A 46 -12.85 -4.51 -1.20
N GLY A 47 -13.34 -3.91 -2.28
CA GLY A 47 -14.10 -4.58 -3.32
C GLY A 47 -13.26 -5.35 -4.35
N TYR A 48 -11.95 -5.10 -4.41
CA TYR A 48 -11.04 -5.85 -5.28
C TYR A 48 -10.72 -7.22 -4.68
N ASP A 49 -11.67 -8.15 -4.83
CA ASP A 49 -11.59 -9.59 -4.49
C ASP A 49 -10.97 -9.90 -3.12
N HIS A 50 -11.10 -8.96 -2.17
CA HIS A 50 -10.45 -9.03 -0.87
C HIS A 50 -8.94 -9.33 -0.94
N LEU A 51 -8.26 -8.80 -1.96
CA LEU A 51 -6.80 -8.93 -2.18
C LEU A 51 -5.98 -8.58 -0.92
N GLY A 52 -6.53 -7.77 -0.02
CA GLY A 52 -5.92 -7.50 1.27
C GLY A 52 -6.79 -6.70 2.23
N VAL A 53 -6.19 -6.31 3.35
CA VAL A 53 -6.82 -5.49 4.40
C VAL A 53 -6.22 -4.08 4.37
N GLN A 54 -7.11 -3.09 4.30
CA GLN A 54 -6.78 -1.67 4.22
C GLN A 54 -7.15 -0.94 5.51
N THR A 55 -6.22 -0.13 6.01
CA THR A 55 -6.39 0.67 7.22
C THR A 55 -5.96 2.12 6.99
N SER A 56 -6.55 3.03 7.76
CA SER A 56 -6.19 4.45 7.78
C SER A 56 -6.58 5.02 9.14
N GLU A 57 -5.69 5.78 9.77
CA GLU A 57 -6.05 6.53 10.98
C GLU A 57 -7.15 7.56 10.70
N PRO A 58 -8.10 7.78 11.63
CA PRO A 58 -9.14 8.79 11.47
C PRO A 58 -8.56 10.17 11.15
N GLY A 59 -8.98 10.75 10.02
CA GLY A 59 -8.50 12.06 9.56
C GLY A 59 -7.13 12.06 8.87
N SER A 60 -6.48 10.90 8.69
CA SER A 60 -5.25 10.79 7.93
C SER A 60 -5.51 10.67 6.43
N SER A 61 -4.62 11.24 5.61
CA SER A 61 -4.52 10.99 4.16
C SER A 61 -3.70 9.75 3.82
N HIS A 62 -3.04 9.16 4.83
CA HIS A 62 -2.23 7.97 4.69
C HIS A 62 -3.10 6.72 4.76
N VAL A 63 -3.00 5.89 3.73
CA VAL A 63 -3.65 4.59 3.68
C VAL A 63 -2.57 3.52 3.64
N THR A 64 -2.84 2.46 4.38
CA THR A 64 -2.02 1.26 4.44
C THR A 64 -2.83 0.10 3.89
N TRP A 65 -2.25 -0.69 2.99
CA TRP A 65 -2.92 -1.86 2.41
C TRP A 65 -2.01 -3.08 2.50
N THR A 66 -2.44 -4.09 3.25
CA THR A 66 -1.67 -5.32 3.49
C THR A 66 -2.25 -6.45 2.66
N VAL A 67 -1.44 -7.05 1.78
CA VAL A 67 -1.83 -8.12 0.85
C VAL A 67 -0.88 -9.33 0.98
N PRO A 68 -1.28 -10.54 0.58
CA PRO A 68 -0.36 -11.66 0.40
C PRO A 68 0.78 -11.31 -0.56
N ALA A 69 2.00 -11.69 -0.24
CA ALA A 69 3.18 -11.39 -1.05
C ALA A 69 3.08 -11.96 -2.48
N ALA A 70 2.38 -13.08 -2.65
CA ALA A 70 2.10 -13.67 -3.97
C ALA A 70 1.26 -12.75 -4.88
N LEU A 71 0.50 -11.81 -4.31
CA LEU A 71 -0.38 -10.88 -5.02
C LEU A 71 0.22 -9.47 -5.14
N ARG A 72 1.49 -9.30 -4.74
CA ARG A 72 2.17 -8.00 -4.71
C ARG A 72 2.10 -7.28 -6.06
N ALA A 73 2.42 -7.96 -7.16
CA ALA A 73 2.46 -7.36 -8.49
C ALA A 73 1.09 -6.82 -8.92
N ASP A 74 0.02 -7.57 -8.64
CA ASP A 74 -1.35 -7.17 -8.96
C ASP A 74 -1.78 -5.97 -8.10
N ALA A 75 -1.44 -5.99 -6.81
CA ALA A 75 -1.71 -4.88 -5.89
C ALA A 75 -0.98 -3.59 -6.31
N GLU A 76 0.29 -3.69 -6.70
CA GLU A 76 1.07 -2.54 -7.18
C GLU A 76 0.49 -1.96 -8.48
N ALA A 77 0.12 -2.80 -9.44
CA ALA A 77 -0.47 -2.37 -10.71
C ALA A 77 -1.82 -1.65 -10.49
N LEU A 78 -2.68 -2.22 -9.64
CA LEU A 78 -3.96 -1.63 -9.27
C LEU A 78 -3.78 -0.29 -8.56
N LEU A 79 -2.86 -0.23 -7.61
CA LEU A 79 -2.60 1.00 -6.85
C LEU A 79 -2.06 2.10 -7.77
N ALA A 80 -1.19 1.77 -8.72
CA ALA A 80 -0.70 2.73 -9.71
C ALA A 80 -1.82 3.32 -10.59
N ASP A 81 -2.74 2.49 -11.09
CA ASP A 81 -3.91 2.95 -11.86
C ASP A 81 -4.85 3.81 -11.00
N LEU A 82 -5.16 3.38 -9.78
CA LEU A 82 -5.99 4.13 -8.84
C LEU A 82 -5.42 5.52 -8.55
N LEU A 83 -4.13 5.60 -8.21
CA LEU A 83 -3.48 6.87 -7.89
C LEU A 83 -3.35 7.79 -9.11
N THR A 84 -3.28 7.24 -10.31
CA THR A 84 -3.30 8.03 -11.56
C THR A 84 -4.66 8.69 -11.77
N ARG A 85 -5.76 8.00 -11.45
CA ARG A 85 -7.14 8.54 -11.60
C ARG A 85 -7.52 9.56 -10.54
N LEU A 86 -6.80 9.60 -9.43
CA LEU A 86 -7.04 10.54 -8.32
C LEU A 86 -6.25 11.85 -8.44
N ARG A 87 -5.36 11.96 -9.44
CA ARG A 87 -4.62 13.17 -9.79
C ARG A 87 -5.43 14.02 -10.77
#